data_AF-A0A938LFF1-F1
#
_entry.id   AF-A0A938LFF1-F1
#
_cell.length_a   1.000
_cell.length_b   1.000
_cell.length_c   1.000
_cell.angle_alpha   90.00
_cell.angle_beta   90.00
_cell.angle_gamma   90.00
#
_symmetry.space_group_name_H-M   'P 1'
#
loop_
_entity.id
_entity.type
_entity.pdbx_description
1 polymer ?
#
loop_
_entity_poly.entity_id
_entity_poly.type
_entity_poly.pdbx_seq_one_letter_code
_entity_poly.pdbx_strand_id
1 'polypeptide(L)'
;MFVKLMSELLLQYHKIHPATWGYLSSLLTIGLFFKFNRLWSVRNFDLFLVILLAPGLLLVQFASEERLEIRHRLLGAGHEVPPVGSVDDLIDGAFERIVSDRNGGDGADGPVVGGADRGARSQLAETKAGEIGQTVAAEPSPISVDGLEWRFARAVINERYGYYWLFGVGAVLLARLLLDPTMVRRPLLEPNLSTGGLAFLGLSLFVFLMANIITSTPTRDDLEGPRSAVQLLARHDVGDHGNSLRRHGPSYAILSILPSIPTIAGDRAASGAEVSGDAGASGDASSYVTAAKAMAIAAHLATIIGIVLIGYRHFGNVQTGIGVAAFYLMLPYTAVMTGRVDHALPAALTVWAVVCYRQPLLAGMCIGLAAGVVYYPLFLLPLWLSFYWRRGLTRFAASVVAMLLLMVLSLALVSADMQSFAEKVRVMFGIFRPRTVGLEGIWGLGWDSVYRIPVLALFVTLSLTLALWPAQKNLGTLLSCSAAVMVSIQFWHGFGGGLYMAWYLPLLLLTVFRPNLEDRVALSVLGEGWFRNSRRAIRTLDQAA
;
A
#
# COMPACT_ATOMS: atom_id res chain seq x y z
N MET A 1 35.09 2.72 -26.35
CA MET A 1 34.81 3.96 -25.59
C MET A 1 33.44 4.52 -25.93
N PHE A 2 33.13 4.85 -27.19
CA PHE A 2 31.83 5.39 -27.60
C PHE A 2 30.62 4.48 -27.28
N VAL A 3 30.70 3.17 -27.54
CA VAL A 3 29.63 2.21 -27.19
C VAL A 3 29.40 2.09 -25.68
N LYS A 4 30.46 2.18 -24.87
CA LYS A 4 30.40 2.13 -23.40
C LYS A 4 29.83 3.44 -22.84
N LEU A 5 30.20 4.58 -23.43
CA LEU A 5 29.65 5.89 -23.12
C LEU A 5 28.18 6.00 -23.53
N MET A 6 27.80 5.46 -24.70
CA MET A 6 26.41 5.43 -25.18
C MET A 6 25.56 4.46 -24.36
N SER A 7 26.11 3.32 -23.92
CA SER A 7 25.41 2.43 -22.98
C SER A 7 25.28 3.07 -21.60
N GLU A 8 26.29 3.79 -21.12
CA GLU A 8 26.20 4.54 -19.86
C GLU A 8 25.20 5.70 -19.98
N LEU A 9 25.15 6.43 -21.10
CA LEU A 9 24.18 7.52 -21.31
C LEU A 9 22.74 7.05 -21.57
N LEU A 10 22.55 5.99 -22.35
CA LEU A 10 21.22 5.46 -22.68
C LEU A 10 20.64 4.57 -21.57
N LEU A 11 21.48 4.01 -20.70
CA LEU A 11 21.08 3.08 -19.63
C LEU A 11 21.40 3.60 -18.23
N GLN A 12 21.78 4.89 -18.07
CA GLN A 12 21.86 5.56 -16.76
C GLN A 12 20.45 5.73 -16.19
N TYR A 13 19.94 4.63 -15.65
CA TYR A 13 18.65 4.58 -15.00
C TYR A 13 18.74 5.29 -13.64
N HIS A 14 18.15 6.47 -13.57
CA HIS A 14 17.88 7.14 -12.30
C HIS A 14 16.47 6.79 -11.87
N LYS A 15 16.33 6.29 -10.63
CA LYS A 15 14.99 6.02 -10.07
C LYS A 15 14.18 7.32 -10.06
N ILE A 16 12.95 7.24 -10.54
CA ILE A 16 12.07 8.42 -10.66
C ILE A 16 11.63 8.86 -9.26
N HIS A 17 11.78 10.14 -8.96
CA HIS A 17 11.33 10.73 -7.70
C HIS A 17 9.82 10.48 -7.45
N PRO A 18 9.38 10.10 -6.23
CA PRO A 18 7.99 9.74 -5.95
C PRO A 18 6.98 10.82 -6.34
N ALA A 19 7.30 12.09 -6.11
CA ALA A 19 6.42 13.21 -6.45
C ALA A 19 6.21 13.34 -7.97
N THR A 20 7.26 13.14 -8.77
CA THR A 20 7.17 13.20 -10.24
C THR A 20 6.23 12.12 -10.76
N TRP A 21 6.35 10.90 -10.23
CA TRP A 21 5.41 9.82 -10.54
C TRP A 21 3.98 10.15 -10.10
N GLY A 22 3.82 10.75 -8.91
CA GLY A 22 2.56 11.27 -8.40
C GLY A 22 1.84 12.22 -9.37
N TYR A 23 2.53 13.25 -9.83
CA TYR A 23 1.97 14.23 -10.77
C TYR A 23 1.66 13.61 -12.13
N LEU A 24 2.61 12.86 -12.71
CA LEU A 24 2.41 12.25 -14.02
C LEU A 24 1.25 11.25 -14.01
N SER A 25 1.18 10.41 -12.97
CA SER A 25 0.09 9.45 -12.78
C SER A 25 -1.27 10.13 -12.64
N SER A 26 -1.34 11.23 -11.88
CA SER A 26 -2.59 11.99 -11.70
C SER A 26 -3.08 12.61 -13.01
N LEU A 27 -2.18 13.26 -13.77
CA LEU A 27 -2.51 13.85 -15.07
C LEU A 27 -2.90 12.80 -16.10
N LEU A 28 -2.17 11.69 -16.17
CA LEU A 28 -2.52 10.56 -17.03
C LEU A 28 -3.85 9.93 -16.63
N THR A 29 -4.16 9.82 -15.34
CA THR A 29 -5.46 9.30 -14.88
C THR A 29 -6.60 10.16 -15.41
N ILE A 30 -6.44 11.49 -15.33
CA ILE A 30 -7.41 12.43 -15.86
C ILE A 30 -7.52 12.28 -17.38
N GLY A 31 -6.41 12.34 -18.12
CA GLY A 31 -6.43 12.25 -19.58
C GLY A 31 -6.99 10.92 -20.12
N LEU A 32 -6.61 9.80 -19.50
CA LEU A 32 -6.92 8.46 -19.99
C LEU A 32 -8.30 7.95 -19.54
N PHE A 33 -8.85 8.43 -18.42
CA PHE A 33 -10.06 7.83 -17.85
C PHE A 33 -11.19 8.81 -17.56
N PHE A 34 -10.94 10.12 -17.41
CA PHE A 34 -12.03 11.07 -17.19
C PHE A 34 -12.91 11.22 -18.43
N LYS A 35 -14.22 11.32 -18.21
CA LYS A 35 -15.17 11.75 -19.24
C LYS A 35 -15.45 13.24 -19.09
N PHE A 36 -14.82 14.05 -19.95
CA PHE A 36 -14.91 15.51 -19.93
C PHE A 36 -16.31 16.05 -20.26
N ASN A 37 -17.07 15.35 -21.12
CA ASN A 37 -18.46 15.74 -21.43
C ASN A 37 -19.40 15.65 -20.21
N ARG A 38 -19.01 14.94 -19.14
CA ARG A 38 -19.80 14.79 -17.92
C ARG A 38 -18.89 14.78 -16.69
N LEU A 39 -18.33 15.96 -16.37
CA LEU A 39 -17.40 16.16 -15.26
C LEU A 39 -17.95 15.61 -13.93
N TRP A 40 -19.17 15.99 -13.56
CA TRP A 40 -19.83 15.61 -12.30
C TRP A 40 -20.51 14.23 -12.35
N SER A 41 -19.77 13.22 -12.81
CA SER A 41 -20.25 11.82 -12.80
C SER A 41 -19.71 11.06 -11.59
N VAL A 42 -20.49 10.10 -11.09
CA VAL A 42 -20.05 9.18 -10.00
C VAL A 42 -18.73 8.48 -10.37
N ARG A 43 -18.49 8.21 -11.66
CA ARG A 43 -17.24 7.59 -12.11
C ARG A 43 -16.04 8.52 -12.00
N ASN A 44 -16.17 9.76 -12.47
CA ASN A 44 -15.09 10.73 -12.34
C ASN A 44 -14.82 11.03 -10.87
N PHE A 45 -15.86 11.02 -10.02
CA PHE A 45 -15.70 11.09 -8.57
C PHE A 45 -14.91 9.90 -8.02
N ASP A 46 -15.23 8.67 -8.43
CA ASP A 46 -14.47 7.47 -8.04
C ASP A 46 -12.99 7.58 -8.47
N LEU A 47 -12.70 8.04 -9.69
CA LEU A 47 -11.33 8.29 -10.16
C LEU A 47 -10.63 9.40 -9.38
N PHE A 48 -11.35 10.47 -9.07
CA PHE A 48 -10.84 11.58 -8.26
C PHE A 48 -10.44 11.10 -6.87
N LEU A 49 -11.28 10.29 -6.20
CA LEU A 49 -10.94 9.71 -4.90
C LEU A 49 -9.68 8.84 -4.95
N VAL A 50 -9.48 8.07 -6.04
CA VAL A 50 -8.25 7.29 -6.23
C VAL A 50 -7.03 8.21 -6.40
N ILE A 51 -7.15 9.30 -7.15
CA ILE A 51 -6.07 10.31 -7.29
C ILE A 51 -5.75 10.94 -5.92
N LEU A 52 -6.77 11.24 -5.10
CA LEU A 52 -6.56 11.82 -3.77
C LEU A 52 -5.81 10.89 -2.80
N LEU A 53 -5.65 9.60 -3.08
CA LEU A 53 -4.78 8.76 -2.25
C LEU A 53 -3.30 9.14 -2.38
N ALA A 54 -2.88 9.71 -3.51
CA ALA A 54 -1.48 9.99 -3.79
C ALA A 54 -0.86 11.08 -2.90
N PRO A 55 -1.48 12.26 -2.68
CA PRO A 55 -0.93 13.28 -1.78
C PRO A 55 -0.66 12.77 -0.37
N GLY A 56 -1.61 12.04 0.23
CA GLY A 56 -1.43 11.47 1.57
C GLY A 56 -0.31 10.44 1.63
N LEU A 57 -0.24 9.55 0.63
CA LEU A 57 0.84 8.56 0.52
C LEU A 57 2.22 9.22 0.42
N LEU A 58 2.36 10.21 -0.47
CA LEU A 58 3.62 10.93 -0.67
C LEU A 58 4.03 11.68 0.59
N LEU A 59 3.08 12.34 1.26
CA LEU A 59 3.35 13.07 2.49
C LEU A 59 3.84 12.13 3.60
N VAL A 60 3.21 10.96 3.79
CA VAL A 60 3.69 9.94 4.74
C VAL A 60 5.08 9.46 4.34
N GLN A 61 5.30 9.15 3.06
CA GLN A 61 6.60 8.65 2.60
C GLN A 61 7.73 9.64 2.87
N PHE A 62 7.62 10.87 2.35
CA PHE A 62 8.67 11.89 2.52
C PHE A 62 8.92 12.23 4.00
N ALA A 63 7.84 12.37 4.78
CA ALA A 63 7.96 12.65 6.20
C ALA A 63 8.63 11.49 6.97
N SER A 64 8.31 10.24 6.62
CA SER A 64 8.92 9.06 7.25
C SER A 64 10.40 8.91 6.89
N GLU A 65 10.78 9.27 5.66
CA GLU A 65 12.16 9.26 5.19
C GLU A 65 12.99 10.33 5.92
N GLU A 66 12.49 11.56 5.96
CA GLU A 66 13.11 12.68 6.69
C GLU A 66 13.24 12.37 8.19
N ARG A 67 12.19 11.83 8.82
CA ARG A 67 12.21 11.43 10.23
C ARG A 67 13.30 10.40 10.52
N LEU A 68 13.47 9.40 9.66
CA LEU A 68 14.50 8.37 9.88
C LEU A 68 15.91 8.92 9.67
N GLU A 69 16.11 9.76 8.66
CA GLU A 69 17.40 10.40 8.42
C GLU A 69 17.83 11.25 9.63
N ILE A 70 16.91 12.06 10.15
CA ILE A 70 17.16 12.91 11.31
C ILE A 70 17.44 12.07 12.56
N ARG A 71 16.69 10.99 12.75
CA ARG A 71 16.92 10.04 13.83
C ARG A 71 18.34 9.48 13.80
N HIS A 72 18.82 9.06 12.63
CA HIS A 72 20.19 8.55 12.46
C HIS A 72 21.24 9.63 12.77
N ARG A 73 21.00 10.88 12.36
CA ARG A 73 21.89 12.01 12.68
C ARG A 73 21.95 12.32 14.17
N LEU A 74 20.80 12.31 14.88
CA LEU A 74 20.74 12.52 16.33
C LEU A 74 21.51 11.44 17.08
N LEU A 75 21.26 10.17 16.76
CA LEU A 75 21.95 9.04 17.35
C LEU A 75 23.45 9.05 17.05
N GLY A 76 23.83 9.40 15.81
CA GLY A 76 25.24 9.57 15.42
C GLY A 76 25.94 10.71 16.15
N ALA A 77 25.20 11.73 16.57
CA ALA A 77 25.69 12.81 17.43
C ALA A 77 25.63 12.48 18.93
N GLY A 78 25.26 11.26 19.33
CA GLY A 78 25.15 10.84 20.72
C GLY A 78 23.96 11.45 21.48
N HIS A 79 22.99 12.03 20.76
CA HIS A 79 21.80 12.64 21.35
C HIS A 79 20.63 11.65 21.36
N GLU A 80 19.81 11.73 22.40
CA GLU A 80 18.56 10.98 22.47
C GLU A 80 17.55 11.52 21.45
N VAL A 81 16.72 10.62 20.92
CA VAL A 81 15.68 10.99 19.97
C VAL A 81 14.47 11.50 20.76
N PRO A 82 13.94 12.69 20.45
CA PRO A 82 12.76 13.22 21.14
C PRO A 82 11.60 12.22 21.14
N PRO A 83 10.92 11.99 22.28
CA PRO A 83 9.77 11.13 22.30
C PRO A 83 8.64 11.75 21.46
N VAL A 84 7.94 10.91 20.68
CA VAL A 84 6.84 11.37 19.80
C VAL A 84 5.78 12.16 20.58
N GLY A 85 5.54 11.82 21.85
CA GLY A 85 4.58 12.52 22.71
C GLY A 85 4.96 13.96 23.08
N SER A 86 6.23 14.36 22.99
CA SER A 86 6.69 15.73 23.28
C SER A 86 6.82 16.60 22.02
N VAL A 87 6.40 16.09 20.87
CA VAL A 87 6.54 16.78 19.58
C VAL A 87 5.72 18.07 19.58
N ASP A 88 4.48 18.03 20.06
CA ASP A 88 3.62 19.22 20.10
C ASP A 88 4.25 20.32 20.99
N ASP A 89 4.81 19.97 22.16
CA ASP A 89 5.53 20.90 23.04
C ASP A 89 6.79 21.50 22.40
N LEU A 90 7.54 20.69 21.63
CA LEU A 90 8.76 21.14 20.93
C LEU A 90 8.45 22.22 19.88
N ILE A 91 7.31 22.10 19.20
CA ILE A 91 6.88 23.05 18.18
C ILE A 91 6.34 24.32 18.82
N ASP A 92 5.55 24.20 19.88
CA ASP A 92 5.03 25.35 20.61
C ASP A 92 6.18 26.16 21.24
N GLY A 93 7.14 25.50 21.89
CA GLY A 93 8.31 26.16 22.45
C GLY A 93 9.26 26.76 21.40
N ALA A 94 9.35 26.18 20.19
CA ALA A 94 10.09 26.78 19.09
C ALA A 94 9.37 28.02 18.52
N PHE A 95 8.04 27.98 18.42
CA PHE A 95 7.23 29.11 18.00
C PHE A 95 7.36 30.27 18.98
N GLU A 96 7.29 30.01 20.29
CA GLU A 96 7.50 31.01 21.34
C GLU A 96 8.88 31.66 21.26
N ARG A 97 9.95 30.88 21.03
CA ARG A 97 11.31 31.41 20.83
C ARG A 97 11.40 32.33 19.61
N ILE A 98 10.84 31.92 18.47
CA ILE A 98 10.82 32.75 17.24
C ILE A 98 10.04 34.05 17.45
N VAL A 99 8.91 33.98 18.17
CA VAL A 99 8.09 35.16 18.48
C VAL A 99 8.83 36.08 19.47
N SER A 100 9.52 35.52 20.46
CA SER A 100 10.33 36.27 21.43
C SER A 100 11.53 36.96 20.76
N ASP A 101 12.25 36.29 19.86
CA ASP A 101 13.37 36.89 19.12
C ASP A 101 12.90 38.02 18.19
N ARG A 102 11.72 37.90 17.61
CA ARG A 102 11.10 38.98 16.81
C ARG A 102 10.69 40.18 17.65
N ASN A 103 10.24 39.96 18.88
CA ASN A 103 9.75 41.03 19.76
C ASN A 103 10.86 41.62 20.67
N GLY A 104 11.97 40.90 20.86
CA GLY A 104 13.14 41.34 21.64
C GLY A 104 14.12 42.22 20.87
N GLY A 105 13.91 42.38 19.55
CA GLY A 105 14.65 43.30 18.71
C GLY A 105 14.02 44.70 18.65
N ASP A 106 13.84 45.35 19.79
CA ASP A 106 13.78 46.83 19.87
C ASP A 106 14.04 47.31 21.30
N GLY A 107 15.31 47.59 21.56
CA GLY A 107 15.78 48.40 22.67
C GLY A 107 16.68 49.52 22.14
N ALA A 108 16.04 50.66 21.85
CA ALA A 108 16.58 52.02 21.76
C ALA A 108 17.53 52.45 20.61
N ASP A 109 17.19 53.64 20.08
CA ASP A 109 17.94 54.61 19.27
C ASP A 109 18.09 54.42 17.74
N GLY A 110 17.17 55.05 17.01
CA GLY A 110 17.35 55.48 15.61
C GLY A 110 16.23 56.43 15.15
N PRO A 111 16.52 57.57 14.51
CA PRO A 111 15.60 58.71 14.46
C PRO A 111 14.44 58.51 13.49
N VAL A 112 13.33 59.16 13.83
CA VAL A 112 12.13 59.36 13.00
C VAL A 112 12.53 59.89 11.62
N VAL A 113 12.29 59.11 10.56
CA VAL A 113 12.32 59.61 9.18
C VAL A 113 10.92 59.44 8.59
N GLY A 114 10.21 60.56 8.52
CA GLY A 114 9.08 60.74 7.63
C GLY A 114 9.56 61.00 6.21
N GLY A 115 8.74 60.58 5.23
CA GLY A 115 8.73 61.13 3.87
C GLY A 115 9.75 60.56 2.89
N ALA A 116 9.21 60.03 1.78
CA ALA A 116 9.84 59.82 0.47
C ALA A 116 11.03 58.84 0.39
N ASP A 117 10.82 57.70 -0.30
CA ASP A 117 11.27 57.56 -1.69
C ASP A 117 10.83 56.19 -2.26
N ARG A 118 10.03 56.20 -3.33
CA ARG A 118 9.63 54.96 -4.06
C ARG A 118 10.74 54.45 -4.99
N GLY A 119 11.77 55.26 -5.27
CA GLY A 119 12.91 54.86 -6.11
C GLY A 119 13.84 53.85 -5.45
N ALA A 120 14.11 53.98 -4.15
CA ALA A 120 15.06 53.13 -3.43
C ALA A 120 14.59 51.67 -3.25
N ARG A 121 13.27 51.42 -3.26
CA ARG A 121 12.71 50.06 -3.21
C ARG A 121 12.88 49.28 -4.53
N SER A 122 13.03 49.96 -5.65
CA SER A 122 13.25 49.32 -6.96
C SER A 122 14.68 48.82 -7.11
N GLN A 123 15.67 49.62 -6.70
CA GLN A 123 17.07 49.22 -6.76
C GLN A 123 17.41 48.11 -5.75
N LEU A 124 16.83 48.14 -4.54
CA LEU A 124 17.02 47.06 -3.56
C LEU A 124 16.35 45.74 -3.99
N ALA A 125 15.30 45.80 -4.83
CA ALA A 125 14.66 44.63 -5.41
C ALA A 125 15.47 44.06 -6.58
N GLU A 126 16.12 44.90 -7.39
CA GLU A 126 17.03 44.43 -8.47
C GLU A 126 18.36 43.88 -7.94
N THR A 127 18.93 44.47 -6.87
CA THR A 127 20.17 43.93 -6.28
C THR A 127 19.93 42.58 -5.59
N LYS A 128 18.77 42.38 -4.95
CA LYS A 128 18.38 41.07 -4.39
C LYS A 128 17.88 40.06 -5.42
N ALA A 129 17.41 40.49 -6.59
CA ALA A 129 17.04 39.57 -7.68
C ALA A 129 18.29 38.99 -8.40
N GLY A 130 19.43 39.68 -8.36
CA GLY A 130 20.71 39.20 -8.91
C GLY A 130 21.40 38.12 -8.07
N GLU A 131 21.14 38.07 -6.75
CA GLU A 131 21.76 37.10 -5.83
C GLU A 131 20.99 35.77 -5.70
N ILE A 132 19.79 35.64 -6.28
CA ILE A 132 19.02 34.38 -6.27
C ILE A 132 19.55 33.39 -7.35
N GLY A 133 20.51 33.81 -8.19
CA GLY A 133 21.05 33.02 -9.30
C GLY A 133 22.31 32.21 -9.01
N GLN A 134 22.98 32.36 -7.86
CA GLN A 134 24.22 31.64 -7.54
C GLN A 134 24.33 31.32 -6.04
N THR A 135 23.58 30.30 -5.59
CA THR A 135 23.99 29.50 -4.43
C THR A 135 24.29 28.09 -4.93
N VAL A 136 25.44 27.95 -5.58
CA VAL A 136 26.08 26.65 -5.79
C VAL A 136 26.77 26.29 -4.48
N ALA A 137 26.30 25.20 -3.84
CA ALA A 137 27.01 24.37 -2.88
C ALA A 137 27.90 25.10 -1.85
N ALA A 138 27.29 25.85 -0.93
CA ALA A 138 27.85 25.95 0.42
C ALA A 138 27.44 24.67 1.16
N GLU A 139 28.41 23.90 1.67
CA GLU A 139 28.09 22.87 2.67
C GLU A 139 27.24 23.52 3.78
N PRO A 140 26.06 22.98 4.10
CA PRO A 140 25.26 23.56 5.16
C PRO A 140 26.07 23.49 6.45
N SER A 141 26.26 24.65 7.09
CA SER A 141 26.76 24.76 8.47
C SER A 141 26.15 23.65 9.33
N PRO A 142 26.91 22.98 10.23
CA PRO A 142 26.38 21.88 11.01
C PRO A 142 25.10 22.33 11.72
N ILE A 143 23.98 21.71 11.35
CA ILE A 143 22.66 22.02 11.91
C ILE A 143 22.77 21.80 13.42
N SER A 144 22.49 22.83 14.21
CA SER A 144 22.43 22.73 15.67
C SER A 144 21.46 21.63 16.09
N VAL A 145 21.71 20.98 17.22
CA VAL A 145 20.84 19.93 17.78
C VAL A 145 19.38 20.41 17.89
N ASP A 146 19.14 21.61 18.40
CA ASP A 146 17.81 22.25 18.44
C ASP A 146 17.12 22.31 17.06
N GLY A 147 17.89 22.61 16.02
CA GLY A 147 17.40 22.63 14.64
C GLY A 147 17.07 21.24 14.12
N LEU A 148 17.81 20.23 14.54
CA LEU A 148 17.58 18.83 14.20
C LEU A 148 16.34 18.28 14.91
N GLU A 149 16.14 18.62 16.19
CA GLU A 149 14.93 18.31 16.96
C GLU A 149 13.68 18.98 16.37
N TRP A 150 13.79 20.25 15.97
CA TRP A 150 12.68 20.94 15.30
C TRP A 150 12.29 20.26 13.97
N ARG A 151 13.27 19.88 13.16
CA ARG A 151 13.00 19.16 11.91
C ARG A 151 12.40 17.78 12.17
N PHE A 152 12.84 17.09 13.22
CA PHE A 152 12.25 15.82 13.65
C PHE A 152 10.77 15.99 14.00
N ALA A 153 10.46 16.98 14.83
CA ALA A 153 9.10 17.32 15.24
C ALA A 153 8.21 17.65 14.03
N ARG A 154 8.73 18.47 13.10
CA ARG A 154 8.04 18.81 11.85
C ARG A 154 7.75 17.59 10.97
N ALA A 155 8.72 16.70 10.82
CA ALA A 155 8.56 15.45 10.07
C ALA A 155 7.47 14.57 10.69
N VAL A 156 7.44 14.43 12.02
CA VAL A 156 6.37 13.69 12.73
C VAL A 156 4.99 14.29 12.46
N ILE A 157 4.83 15.61 12.52
CA ILE A 157 3.53 16.23 12.20
C ILE A 157 3.14 15.97 10.74
N ASN A 158 4.07 16.15 9.80
CA ASN A 158 3.78 15.96 8.38
C ASN A 158 3.31 14.52 8.12
N GLU A 159 3.98 13.53 8.72
CA GLU A 159 3.58 12.13 8.66
C GLU A 159 2.17 11.93 9.22
N ARG A 160 1.87 12.51 10.40
CA ARG A 160 0.55 12.49 11.03
C ARG A 160 -0.55 13.06 10.11
N TYR A 161 -0.31 14.20 9.45
CA TYR A 161 -1.27 14.77 8.49
C TYR A 161 -1.44 13.90 7.24
N GLY A 162 -0.38 13.24 6.77
CA GLY A 162 -0.47 12.27 5.69
C GLY A 162 -1.42 11.12 6.03
N TYR A 163 -1.35 10.59 7.25
CA TYR A 163 -2.29 9.57 7.72
C TYR A 163 -3.72 10.09 7.86
N TYR A 164 -3.93 11.30 8.39
CA TYR A 164 -5.28 11.91 8.45
C TYR A 164 -5.91 12.03 7.07
N TRP A 165 -5.13 12.43 6.07
CA TRP A 165 -5.58 12.53 4.69
C TRP A 165 -5.99 11.16 4.13
N LEU A 166 -5.13 10.14 4.30
CA LEU A 166 -5.43 8.78 3.84
C LEU A 166 -6.67 8.20 4.53
N PHE A 167 -6.87 8.48 5.81
CA PHE A 167 -8.06 8.07 6.55
C PHE A 167 -9.32 8.80 6.07
N GLY A 168 -9.23 10.11 5.84
CA GLY A 168 -10.34 10.90 5.30
C GLY A 168 -10.79 10.41 3.93
N VAL A 169 -9.86 10.29 2.98
CA VAL A 169 -10.15 9.77 1.63
C VAL A 169 -10.62 8.31 1.69
N GLY A 170 -9.97 7.49 2.50
CA GLY A 170 -10.37 6.10 2.75
C GLY A 170 -11.79 5.98 3.29
N ALA A 171 -12.23 6.89 4.15
CA ALA A 171 -13.57 6.86 4.75
C ALA A 171 -14.64 7.19 3.69
N VAL A 172 -14.35 8.16 2.82
CA VAL A 172 -15.21 8.48 1.68
C VAL A 172 -15.27 7.30 0.70
N LEU A 173 -14.14 6.65 0.41
CA LEU A 173 -14.08 5.43 -0.39
C LEU A 173 -14.87 4.28 0.24
N LEU A 174 -14.75 4.08 1.55
CA LEU A 174 -15.51 3.06 2.28
C LEU A 174 -17.01 3.30 2.15
N ALA A 175 -17.48 4.51 2.45
CA ALA A 175 -18.89 4.88 2.30
C ALA A 175 -19.35 4.66 0.85
N ARG A 176 -18.55 5.08 -0.13
CA ARG A 176 -18.84 4.91 -1.55
C ARG A 176 -18.96 3.44 -1.97
N LEU A 177 -18.07 2.57 -1.47
CA LEU A 177 -18.09 1.12 -1.70
C LEU A 177 -19.28 0.43 -1.01
N LEU A 178 -19.71 0.91 0.15
CA LEU A 178 -20.89 0.40 0.85
C LEU A 178 -22.20 0.89 0.20
N LEU A 179 -22.23 2.07 -0.39
CA LEU A 179 -23.38 2.54 -1.18
C LEU A 179 -23.47 1.85 -2.54
N ASP A 180 -22.41 1.18 -2.97
CA ASP A 180 -22.27 0.57 -4.28
C ASP A 180 -23.39 -0.44 -4.62
N PRO A 181 -23.80 -1.37 -3.74
CA PRO A 181 -24.91 -2.29 -4.01
C PRO A 181 -26.27 -1.61 -4.21
N THR A 182 -26.45 -0.37 -3.75
CA THR A 182 -27.73 0.35 -3.83
C THR A 182 -27.95 1.05 -5.18
N MET A 183 -26.91 1.16 -6.00
CA MET A 183 -26.99 1.84 -7.29
C MET A 183 -27.59 0.95 -8.39
N VAL A 184 -28.79 1.32 -8.84
CA VAL A 184 -29.54 0.61 -9.92
C VAL A 184 -28.92 0.83 -11.30
N ARG A 185 -28.43 2.04 -11.59
CA ARG A 185 -27.84 2.37 -12.90
C ARG A 185 -26.39 2.72 -12.74
N ARG A 186 -25.54 1.99 -13.46
CA ARG A 186 -24.11 2.26 -13.53
C ARG A 186 -23.73 2.66 -14.93
N PRO A 187 -23.22 3.88 -15.08
CA PRO A 187 -22.62 4.23 -16.34
C PRO A 187 -21.31 3.38 -16.42
N LEU A 188 -21.04 2.69 -17.55
CA LEU A 188 -19.78 1.97 -17.88
C LEU A 188 -18.54 2.85 -18.17
N LEU A 189 -17.47 2.79 -17.36
CA LEU A 189 -16.24 3.54 -17.63
C LEU A 189 -15.42 2.91 -18.77
N GLU A 190 -15.32 3.62 -19.88
CA GLU A 190 -14.47 3.25 -21.02
C GLU A 190 -13.24 4.16 -21.02
N PRO A 191 -12.02 3.59 -21.06
CA PRO A 191 -10.81 4.38 -21.24
C PRO A 191 -10.84 5.22 -22.53
N ASN A 192 -10.17 6.36 -22.54
CA ASN A 192 -10.06 7.25 -23.69
C ASN A 192 -8.97 6.81 -24.69
N LEU A 193 -8.11 5.87 -24.30
CA LEU A 193 -7.07 5.30 -25.15
C LEU A 193 -7.52 3.95 -25.74
N SER A 194 -7.03 3.64 -26.94
CA SER A 194 -7.29 2.37 -27.62
C SER A 194 -6.77 1.18 -26.81
N THR A 195 -7.36 0.00 -27.01
CA THR A 195 -6.92 -1.24 -26.36
C THR A 195 -5.43 -1.52 -26.57
N GLY A 196 -4.93 -1.30 -27.79
CA GLY A 196 -3.50 -1.46 -28.11
C GLY A 196 -2.62 -0.47 -27.37
N GLY A 197 -3.02 0.81 -27.29
CA GLY A 197 -2.30 1.84 -26.54
C GLY A 197 -2.26 1.54 -25.04
N LEU A 198 -3.38 1.10 -24.45
CA LEU A 198 -3.42 0.71 -23.03
C LEU A 198 -2.57 -0.54 -22.74
N ALA A 199 -2.60 -1.52 -23.64
CA ALA A 199 -1.80 -2.73 -23.48
C ALA A 199 -0.30 -2.41 -23.55
N PHE A 200 0.12 -1.56 -24.51
CA PHE A 200 1.49 -1.09 -24.62
C PHE A 200 1.92 -0.28 -23.39
N LEU A 201 1.09 0.66 -22.95
CA LEU A 201 1.34 1.45 -21.73
C LEU A 201 1.48 0.54 -20.50
N GLY A 202 0.52 -0.36 -20.29
CA GLY A 202 0.53 -1.31 -19.18
C GLY A 202 1.75 -2.23 -19.21
N LEU A 203 2.11 -2.79 -20.37
CA LEU A 203 3.30 -3.63 -20.50
C LEU A 203 4.59 -2.85 -20.21
N SER A 204 4.69 -1.63 -20.74
CA SER A 204 5.85 -0.75 -20.51
C SER A 204 5.99 -0.39 -19.04
N LEU A 205 4.89 -0.02 -18.37
CA LEU A 205 4.88 0.26 -16.93
C LEU A 205 5.24 -0.99 -16.11
N PHE A 206 4.75 -2.16 -16.49
CA PHE A 206 5.11 -3.40 -15.80
C PHE A 206 6.60 -3.68 -15.91
N VAL A 207 7.15 -3.67 -17.13
CA VAL A 207 8.59 -3.88 -17.35
C VAL A 207 9.41 -2.87 -16.57
N PHE A 208 9.01 -1.60 -16.58
CA PHE A 208 9.67 -0.53 -15.84
C PHE A 208 9.67 -0.78 -14.32
N LEU A 209 8.52 -1.07 -13.71
CA LEU A 209 8.43 -1.31 -12.28
C LEU A 209 9.14 -2.60 -11.85
N MET A 210 9.09 -3.66 -12.67
CA MET A 210 9.81 -4.90 -12.36
C MET A 210 11.32 -4.70 -12.49
N ALA A 211 11.78 -3.90 -13.45
CA ALA A 211 13.19 -3.53 -13.56
C ALA A 211 13.67 -2.78 -12.30
N ASN A 212 12.83 -1.95 -11.68
CA ASN A 212 13.14 -1.30 -10.40
C ASN A 212 13.33 -2.33 -9.29
N ILE A 213 12.48 -3.35 -9.21
CA ILE A 213 12.64 -4.43 -8.22
C ILE A 213 13.96 -5.18 -8.45
N ILE A 214 14.27 -5.50 -9.71
CA ILE A 214 15.47 -6.27 -10.07
C ILE A 214 16.75 -5.49 -9.72
N THR A 215 16.79 -4.21 -10.06
CA THR A 215 17.97 -3.34 -9.87
C THR A 215 18.13 -2.80 -8.46
N SER A 216 17.08 -2.81 -7.63
CA SER A 216 17.15 -2.28 -6.28
C SER A 216 17.95 -3.17 -5.34
N THR A 217 18.84 -2.56 -4.56
CA THR A 217 19.58 -3.18 -3.47
C THR A 217 18.90 -2.82 -2.13
N PRO A 218 18.62 -3.80 -1.27
CA PRO A 218 18.09 -3.52 0.06
C PRO A 218 19.15 -2.89 0.95
N THR A 219 18.74 -1.96 1.81
CA THR A 219 19.58 -1.27 2.79
C THR A 219 19.88 -2.19 3.97
N ARG A 220 20.84 -1.82 4.85
CA ARG A 220 21.07 -2.53 6.11
C ARG A 220 19.79 -2.64 6.95
N ASP A 221 19.07 -1.53 7.11
CA ASP A 221 17.79 -1.47 7.84
C ASP A 221 16.74 -2.42 7.24
N ASP A 222 16.67 -2.55 5.91
CA ASP A 222 15.73 -3.45 5.21
C ASP A 222 16.04 -4.94 5.48
N LEU A 223 17.27 -5.27 5.88
CA LEU A 223 17.73 -6.62 6.17
C LEU A 223 17.69 -6.99 7.65
N GLU A 224 17.57 -6.03 8.57
CA GLU A 224 17.58 -6.28 10.02
C GLU A 224 16.37 -7.10 10.49
N GLY A 225 15.17 -6.77 9.99
CA GLY A 225 13.93 -7.53 10.26
C GLY A 225 14.04 -8.99 9.82
N PRO A 226 14.36 -9.25 8.53
CA PRO A 226 14.66 -10.57 8.00
C PRO A 226 15.72 -11.34 8.79
N ARG A 227 16.85 -10.70 9.14
CA ARG A 227 17.92 -11.36 9.92
C ARG A 227 17.41 -11.80 11.29
N SER A 228 16.66 -10.94 11.96
CA SER A 228 16.02 -11.25 13.24
C SER A 228 15.01 -12.41 13.08
N ALA A 229 14.23 -12.42 12.00
CA ALA A 229 13.29 -13.50 11.70
C ALA A 229 13.99 -14.82 11.39
N VAL A 230 15.09 -14.81 10.63
CA VAL A 230 15.91 -15.99 10.36
C VAL A 230 16.47 -16.55 11.66
N GLN A 231 17.02 -15.71 12.54
CA GLN A 231 17.52 -16.15 13.85
C GLN A 231 16.41 -16.81 14.69
N LEU A 232 15.20 -16.24 14.68
CA LEU A 232 14.02 -16.81 15.37
C LEU A 232 13.51 -18.13 14.78
N LEU A 233 13.78 -18.40 13.50
CA LEU A 233 13.45 -19.67 12.85
C LEU A 233 14.60 -20.69 12.95
N ALA A 234 15.84 -20.20 12.98
CA ALA A 234 17.07 -20.98 13.06
C ALA A 234 17.42 -21.35 14.51
N ARG A 235 16.51 -22.05 15.20
CA ARG A 235 16.74 -22.87 16.41
C ARG A 235 17.52 -22.27 17.60
N HIS A 236 17.94 -20.99 17.59
CA HIS A 236 18.67 -20.39 18.70
C HIS A 236 17.70 -19.64 19.62
N ASP A 237 17.49 -20.24 20.78
CA ASP A 237 16.72 -19.70 21.89
C ASP A 237 17.27 -18.35 22.35
N VAL A 238 16.72 -17.26 21.83
CA VAL A 238 16.75 -15.97 22.52
C VAL A 238 15.36 -15.81 23.13
N GLY A 239 15.29 -15.86 24.47
CA GLY A 239 14.07 -15.97 25.30
C GLY A 239 13.01 -14.87 25.17
N ASP A 240 12.98 -14.11 24.07
CA ASP A 240 11.97 -13.10 23.73
C ASP A 240 11.29 -13.38 22.37
N HIS A 241 11.07 -14.66 22.06
CA HIS A 241 10.47 -15.15 20.80
C HIS A 241 9.20 -14.40 20.41
N GLY A 242 8.32 -14.13 21.38
CA GLY A 242 7.02 -13.52 21.13
C GLY A 242 7.06 -12.04 20.78
N ASN A 243 8.00 -11.25 21.32
CA ASN A 243 7.91 -9.79 21.21
C ASN A 243 8.50 -9.27 19.89
N SER A 244 9.52 -9.94 19.36
CA SER A 244 10.18 -9.62 18.09
C SER A 244 9.34 -10.00 16.86
N LEU A 245 8.73 -11.19 16.83
CA LEU A 245 7.76 -11.60 15.79
C LEU A 245 6.53 -10.68 15.75
N ARG A 246 6.13 -10.12 16.90
CA ARG A 246 4.97 -9.23 16.99
C ARG A 246 5.24 -7.77 16.56
N ARG A 247 6.49 -7.38 16.27
CA ARG A 247 6.80 -6.01 15.81
C ARG A 247 6.24 -5.71 14.41
N HIS A 248 6.16 -6.71 13.55
CA HIS A 248 5.74 -6.55 12.14
C HIS A 248 4.23 -6.81 11.93
N GLY A 249 3.47 -6.88 13.02
CA GLY A 249 2.05 -7.25 13.01
C GLY A 249 1.77 -8.74 12.77
N PRO A 250 0.50 -9.14 12.72
CA PRO A 250 0.12 -10.53 12.54
C PRO A 250 0.30 -10.93 11.07
N SER A 251 1.21 -11.88 10.80
CA SER A 251 1.50 -12.38 9.46
C SER A 251 1.96 -13.85 9.52
N TYR A 252 2.03 -14.50 8.36
CA TYR A 252 2.66 -15.80 8.26
C TYR A 252 4.16 -15.70 8.57
N ALA A 253 4.64 -16.48 9.54
CA ALA A 253 6.00 -16.36 10.06
C ALA A 253 7.09 -16.49 8.98
N ILE A 254 6.89 -17.34 7.96
CA ILE A 254 7.87 -17.52 6.87
C ILE A 254 8.01 -16.25 6.02
N LEU A 255 6.95 -15.43 5.90
CA LEU A 255 7.03 -14.19 5.13
C LEU A 255 7.85 -13.11 5.83
N SER A 256 7.98 -13.18 7.17
CA SER A 256 8.82 -12.23 7.92
C SER A 256 10.32 -12.36 7.63
N ILE A 257 10.73 -13.44 6.96
CA ILE A 257 12.10 -13.66 6.47
C ILE A 257 12.42 -12.81 5.24
N LEU A 258 11.40 -12.34 4.52
CA LEU A 258 11.60 -11.69 3.24
C LEU A 258 11.84 -10.19 3.45
N PRO A 259 12.94 -9.62 2.94
CA PRO A 259 13.19 -8.18 3.04
C PRO A 259 12.19 -7.38 2.20
N SER A 260 11.90 -6.17 2.63
CA SER A 260 11.32 -5.14 1.79
C SER A 260 12.33 -4.65 0.76
N ILE A 261 11.92 -4.56 -0.50
CA ILE A 261 12.79 -4.03 -1.57
C ILE A 261 12.38 -2.57 -1.87
N PRO A 262 13.25 -1.57 -1.64
CA PRO A 262 12.93 -0.17 -1.90
C PRO A 262 12.97 0.16 -3.40
N THR A 263 11.81 0.39 -4.01
CA THR A 263 11.66 0.51 -5.48
C THR A 263 11.73 1.93 -6.03
N ILE A 264 11.75 2.96 -5.18
CA ILE A 264 11.92 4.36 -5.57
C ILE A 264 13.16 4.96 -4.85
N ALA A 265 13.83 5.94 -5.47
CA ALA A 265 14.88 6.70 -4.82
C ALA A 265 14.26 7.60 -3.74
N GLY A 266 14.51 7.28 -2.49
CA GLY A 266 14.79 8.30 -1.48
C GLY A 266 16.29 8.60 -1.47
N ASP A 267 16.70 9.72 -0.89
CA ASP A 267 18.11 10.17 -0.79
C ASP A 267 19.06 9.13 -0.15
N ARG A 268 18.50 8.06 0.44
CA ARG A 268 19.23 6.87 0.95
C ARG A 268 20.14 6.19 -0.06
N ALA A 269 19.82 6.24 -1.35
CA ALA A 269 20.67 5.66 -2.39
C ALA A 269 21.92 6.50 -2.69
N ALA A 270 21.91 7.80 -2.37
CA ALA A 270 23.03 8.71 -2.56
C ALA A 270 23.90 8.86 -1.30
N SER A 271 23.32 8.69 -0.11
CA SER A 271 24.02 8.78 1.17
C SER A 271 24.68 7.44 1.59
N GLY A 272 25.67 7.00 0.81
CA GLY A 272 26.84 6.22 1.25
C GLY A 272 26.75 5.24 2.42
N ALA A 273 25.87 4.22 2.36
CA ALA A 273 26.01 3.00 3.15
C ALA A 273 25.59 1.76 2.34
N GLU A 274 25.98 1.70 1.07
CA GLU A 274 25.97 0.44 0.33
C GLU A 274 26.81 -0.57 1.10
N VAL A 275 26.30 -1.80 1.25
CA VAL A 275 27.02 -2.89 1.91
C VAL A 275 28.21 -3.28 1.03
N SER A 276 29.29 -2.53 1.16
CA SER A 276 30.63 -2.96 0.78
C SER A 276 31.11 -3.92 1.85
N GLY A 277 31.19 -5.20 1.48
CA GLY A 277 32.07 -6.21 2.06
C GLY A 277 31.87 -6.57 3.54
N ASP A 278 31.14 -7.66 3.79
CA ASP A 278 31.56 -8.61 4.83
C ASP A 278 31.28 -10.04 4.34
N ALA A 279 32.36 -10.75 4.01
CA ALA A 279 32.36 -11.96 3.17
C ALA A 279 32.01 -13.26 3.92
N GLY A 280 31.64 -13.20 5.21
CA GLY A 280 31.40 -14.39 6.05
C GLY A 280 29.93 -14.79 6.26
N ALA A 281 28.97 -13.86 6.09
CA ALA A 281 27.54 -14.07 6.39
C ALA A 281 26.61 -13.83 5.17
N SER A 282 27.19 -13.80 3.97
CA SER A 282 26.61 -13.21 2.76
C SER A 282 25.75 -14.16 1.90
N GLY A 283 25.86 -15.48 2.07
CA GLY A 283 25.15 -16.46 1.24
C GLY A 283 23.62 -16.47 1.46
N ASP A 284 23.19 -16.60 2.72
CA ASP A 284 21.76 -16.75 3.05
C ASP A 284 20.97 -15.47 2.80
N ALA A 285 21.54 -14.30 3.15
CA ALA A 285 20.91 -13.00 2.93
C ALA A 285 20.64 -12.74 1.43
N SER A 286 21.54 -13.15 0.54
CA SER A 286 21.36 -13.01 -0.92
C SER A 286 20.21 -13.87 -1.46
N SER A 287 20.01 -15.06 -0.89
CA SER A 287 18.94 -15.97 -1.32
C SER A 287 17.55 -15.42 -0.96
N TYR A 288 17.37 -14.86 0.24
CA TYR A 288 16.10 -14.27 0.67
C TYR A 288 15.74 -13.01 -0.12
N VAL A 289 16.73 -12.17 -0.45
CA VAL A 289 16.54 -11.02 -1.34
C VAL A 289 16.05 -11.48 -2.72
N THR A 290 16.65 -12.52 -3.26
CA THR A 290 16.25 -13.08 -4.57
C THR A 290 14.83 -13.65 -4.51
N ALA A 291 14.49 -14.37 -3.45
CA ALA A 291 13.14 -14.88 -3.22
C ALA A 291 12.10 -13.77 -3.06
N ALA A 292 12.42 -12.70 -2.32
CA ALA A 292 11.54 -11.53 -2.15
C ALA A 292 11.28 -10.83 -3.49
N LYS A 293 12.32 -10.57 -4.29
CA LYS A 293 12.19 -10.00 -5.63
C LYS A 293 11.33 -10.88 -6.55
N ALA A 294 11.62 -12.18 -6.62
CA ALA A 294 10.89 -13.12 -7.46
C ALA A 294 9.40 -13.18 -7.08
N MET A 295 9.11 -13.22 -5.78
CA MET A 295 7.73 -13.30 -5.28
C MET A 295 6.97 -11.99 -5.46
N ALA A 296 7.61 -10.84 -5.26
CA ALA A 296 7.01 -9.54 -5.55
C ALA A 296 6.64 -9.44 -7.05
N ILE A 297 7.56 -9.78 -7.95
CA ILE A 297 7.33 -9.79 -9.40
C ILE A 297 6.19 -10.76 -9.76
N ALA A 298 6.22 -11.98 -9.24
CA ALA A 298 5.18 -12.99 -9.48
C ALA A 298 3.81 -12.54 -8.97
N ALA A 299 3.74 -11.92 -7.79
CA ALA A 299 2.50 -11.42 -7.21
C ALA A 299 1.90 -10.26 -8.02
N HIS A 300 2.72 -9.30 -8.47
CA HIS A 300 2.26 -8.23 -9.34
C HIS A 300 1.80 -8.75 -10.71
N LEU A 301 2.55 -9.67 -11.31
CA LEU A 301 2.17 -10.33 -12.57
C LEU A 301 0.83 -11.07 -12.41
N ALA A 302 0.69 -11.84 -11.33
CA ALA A 302 -0.54 -12.55 -11.00
C ALA A 302 -1.72 -11.59 -10.81
N THR A 303 -1.51 -10.44 -10.16
CA THR A 303 -2.54 -9.40 -9.98
C THR A 303 -2.99 -8.84 -11.32
N ILE A 304 -2.06 -8.49 -12.21
CA ILE A 304 -2.34 -7.92 -13.54
C ILE A 304 -3.07 -8.92 -14.43
N ILE A 305 -2.55 -10.16 -14.52
CA ILE A 305 -3.20 -11.23 -15.27
C ILE A 305 -4.61 -11.47 -14.71
N GLY A 306 -4.76 -11.51 -13.39
CA GLY A 306 -6.05 -11.68 -12.73
C GLY A 306 -7.06 -10.59 -13.09
N ILE A 307 -6.66 -9.33 -13.04
CA ILE A 307 -7.50 -8.19 -13.44
C ILE A 307 -7.94 -8.31 -14.90
N VAL A 308 -7.01 -8.59 -15.82
CA VAL A 308 -7.32 -8.73 -17.26
C VAL A 308 -8.26 -9.91 -17.50
N LEU A 309 -8.04 -11.04 -16.83
CA LEU A 309 -8.91 -12.21 -16.91
C LEU A 309 -10.31 -11.94 -16.37
N ILE A 310 -10.46 -11.12 -15.31
CA ILE A 310 -11.78 -10.70 -14.81
C ILE A 310 -12.48 -9.83 -15.84
N GLY A 311 -11.78 -8.86 -16.43
CA GLY A 311 -12.32 -8.02 -17.52
C GLY A 311 -12.81 -8.87 -18.70
N TYR A 312 -11.98 -9.81 -19.16
CA TYR A 312 -12.30 -10.69 -20.29
C TYR A 312 -13.43 -11.68 -19.96
N ARG A 313 -13.32 -12.47 -18.89
CA ARG A 313 -14.23 -13.60 -18.60
C ARG A 313 -15.51 -13.19 -17.90
N HIS A 314 -15.44 -12.17 -17.04
CA HIS A 314 -16.54 -11.85 -16.12
C HIS A 314 -17.23 -10.55 -16.47
N PHE A 315 -16.49 -9.53 -16.91
CA PHE A 315 -17.08 -8.28 -17.40
C PHE A 315 -17.49 -8.36 -18.87
N GLY A 316 -16.90 -9.29 -19.65
CA GLY A 316 -17.16 -9.40 -21.09
C GLY A 316 -16.53 -8.26 -21.90
N ASN A 317 -15.59 -7.52 -21.31
CA ASN A 317 -14.88 -6.42 -21.96
C ASN A 317 -13.39 -6.47 -21.58
N VAL A 318 -12.56 -6.93 -22.52
CA VAL A 318 -11.11 -7.03 -22.32
C VAL A 318 -10.44 -5.65 -22.22
N GLN A 319 -10.96 -4.64 -22.93
CA GLN A 319 -10.43 -3.27 -22.87
C GLN A 319 -10.57 -2.70 -21.45
N THR A 320 -11.70 -2.96 -20.78
CA THR A 320 -11.88 -2.60 -19.37
C THR A 320 -10.85 -3.28 -18.48
N GLY A 321 -10.60 -4.59 -18.67
CA GLY A 321 -9.59 -5.33 -17.90
C GLY A 321 -8.17 -4.78 -18.09
N ILE A 322 -7.77 -4.52 -19.34
CA ILE A 322 -6.47 -3.92 -19.67
C ILE A 322 -6.37 -2.50 -19.10
N GLY A 323 -7.45 -1.70 -19.19
CA GLY A 323 -7.51 -0.35 -18.62
C GLY A 323 -7.33 -0.35 -17.10
N VAL A 324 -7.99 -1.25 -16.37
CA VAL A 324 -7.83 -1.39 -14.92
C VAL A 324 -6.41 -1.81 -14.56
N ALA A 325 -5.81 -2.74 -15.31
CA ALA A 325 -4.45 -3.20 -15.07
C ALA A 325 -3.41 -2.08 -15.32
N ALA A 326 -3.55 -1.34 -16.42
CA ALA A 326 -2.71 -0.18 -16.72
C ALA A 326 -2.87 0.90 -15.64
N PHE A 327 -4.11 1.16 -15.18
CA PHE A 327 -4.35 2.12 -14.11
C PHE A 327 -3.70 1.68 -12.80
N TYR A 328 -3.87 0.41 -12.40
CA TYR A 328 -3.21 -0.14 -11.21
C TYR A 328 -1.70 0.06 -11.25
N LEU A 329 -1.04 -0.24 -12.37
CA LEU A 329 0.40 -0.10 -12.55
C LEU A 329 0.88 1.35 -12.50
N MET A 330 0.06 2.28 -12.98
CA MET A 330 0.41 3.70 -13.03
C MET A 330 0.29 4.38 -11.67
N LEU A 331 -0.48 3.84 -10.73
CA LEU A 331 -0.75 4.52 -9.45
C LEU A 331 0.53 4.69 -8.61
N PRO A 332 0.70 5.84 -7.92
CA PRO A 332 1.91 6.11 -7.13
C PRO A 332 2.14 5.07 -6.05
N TYR A 333 1.05 4.60 -5.43
CA TYR A 333 1.08 3.49 -4.50
C TYR A 333 1.79 2.25 -5.06
N THR A 334 1.43 1.83 -6.27
CA THR A 334 1.98 0.62 -6.88
C THR A 334 3.46 0.78 -7.18
N ALA A 335 3.92 1.97 -7.56
CA ALA A 335 5.33 2.26 -7.81
C ALA A 335 6.18 2.31 -6.51
N VAL A 336 5.62 2.89 -5.44
CA VAL A 336 6.30 3.01 -4.14
C VAL A 336 6.42 1.65 -3.44
N MET A 337 5.37 0.83 -3.49
CA MET A 337 5.27 -0.40 -2.70
C MET A 337 5.49 -1.68 -3.52
N THR A 338 6.01 -1.58 -4.76
CA THR A 338 6.11 -2.74 -5.67
C THR A 338 6.99 -3.86 -5.12
N GLY A 339 7.99 -3.52 -4.31
CA GLY A 339 8.94 -4.47 -3.72
C GLY A 339 8.46 -5.13 -2.42
N ARG A 340 7.22 -4.86 -1.97
CA ARG A 340 6.68 -5.37 -0.70
C ARG A 340 5.78 -6.59 -0.90
N VAL A 341 6.30 -7.77 -0.59
CA VAL A 341 5.59 -9.05 -0.75
C VAL A 341 4.33 -9.13 0.11
N ASP A 342 4.39 -8.61 1.34
CA ASP A 342 3.27 -8.54 2.29
C ASP A 342 2.10 -7.68 1.80
N HIS A 343 2.35 -6.76 0.86
CA HIS A 343 1.32 -6.00 0.16
C HIS A 343 0.81 -6.75 -1.07
N ALA A 344 1.73 -7.20 -1.93
CA ALA A 344 1.40 -7.72 -3.26
C ALA A 344 0.78 -9.13 -3.26
N LEU A 345 1.26 -10.02 -2.40
CA LEU A 345 0.82 -11.43 -2.40
C LEU A 345 -0.64 -11.61 -1.95
N PRO A 346 -1.11 -11.00 -0.83
CA PRO A 346 -2.54 -11.06 -0.48
C PRO A 346 -3.44 -10.44 -1.55
N ALA A 347 -2.98 -9.36 -2.19
CA ALA A 347 -3.70 -8.70 -3.28
C ALA A 347 -3.87 -9.64 -4.48
N ALA A 348 -2.80 -10.32 -4.89
CA ALA A 348 -2.86 -11.31 -5.96
C ALA A 348 -3.84 -12.44 -5.63
N LEU A 349 -3.75 -13.02 -4.42
CA LEU A 349 -4.60 -14.13 -4.01
C LEU A 349 -6.09 -13.74 -3.95
N THR A 350 -6.41 -12.55 -3.44
CA THR A 350 -7.80 -12.05 -3.42
C THR A 350 -8.34 -11.75 -4.81
N VAL A 351 -7.52 -11.22 -5.73
CA VAL A 351 -7.91 -11.07 -7.15
C VAL A 351 -8.13 -12.44 -7.80
N TRP A 352 -7.26 -13.42 -7.55
CA TRP A 352 -7.43 -14.77 -8.09
C TRP A 352 -8.62 -15.52 -7.49
N ALA A 353 -9.00 -15.23 -6.25
CA ALA A 353 -10.27 -15.70 -5.70
C ALA A 353 -11.46 -15.21 -6.54
N VAL A 354 -11.43 -13.94 -6.99
CA VAL A 354 -12.43 -13.39 -7.89
C VAL A 354 -12.33 -13.97 -9.29
N VAL A 355 -11.13 -14.17 -9.86
CA VAL A 355 -10.96 -14.88 -11.15
C VAL A 355 -11.68 -16.23 -11.10
N CYS A 356 -11.51 -16.96 -9.99
CA CYS A 356 -12.06 -18.28 -9.76
C CYS A 356 -13.44 -18.30 -9.10
N TYR A 357 -14.18 -17.19 -8.99
CA TYR A 357 -15.45 -17.16 -8.22
C TYR A 357 -16.52 -18.14 -8.74
N ARG A 358 -16.41 -18.59 -10.00
CA ARG A 358 -17.29 -19.61 -10.58
C ARG A 358 -16.95 -21.03 -10.12
N GLN A 359 -15.84 -21.21 -9.41
CA GLN A 359 -15.30 -22.48 -8.94
C GLN A 359 -15.07 -22.36 -7.43
N PRO A 360 -16.08 -22.68 -6.60
CA PRO A 360 -16.04 -22.43 -5.16
C PRO A 360 -14.81 -23.04 -4.47
N LEU A 361 -14.36 -24.22 -4.91
CA LEU A 361 -13.13 -24.86 -4.43
C LEU A 361 -11.90 -23.95 -4.62
N LEU A 362 -11.64 -23.51 -5.85
CA LEU A 362 -10.46 -22.69 -6.16
C LEU A 362 -10.56 -21.30 -5.54
N ALA A 363 -11.74 -20.69 -5.53
CA ALA A 363 -11.96 -19.42 -4.84
C ALA A 363 -11.65 -19.53 -3.34
N GLY A 364 -12.14 -20.60 -2.69
CA GLY A 364 -11.86 -20.85 -1.28
C GLY A 364 -10.39 -21.19 -1.00
N MET A 365 -9.69 -21.87 -1.92
CA MET A 365 -8.24 -22.07 -1.81
C MET A 365 -7.51 -20.73 -1.82
N CYS A 366 -7.83 -19.83 -2.75
CA CYS A 366 -7.23 -18.51 -2.84
C CYS A 366 -7.51 -17.65 -1.60
N ILE A 367 -8.75 -17.64 -1.08
CA ILE A 367 -9.09 -16.91 0.15
C ILE A 367 -8.39 -17.53 1.37
N GLY A 368 -8.36 -18.86 1.48
CA GLY A 368 -7.68 -19.56 2.56
C GLY A 368 -6.17 -19.31 2.57
N LEU A 369 -5.53 -19.32 1.40
CA LEU A 369 -4.13 -18.93 1.25
C LEU A 369 -3.91 -17.45 1.60
N ALA A 370 -4.77 -16.54 1.10
CA ALA A 370 -4.65 -15.11 1.39
C ALA A 370 -4.76 -14.85 2.91
N ALA A 371 -5.74 -15.48 3.56
CA ALA A 371 -5.95 -15.48 5.00
C ALA A 371 -4.80 -16.13 5.79
N GLY A 372 -4.12 -17.10 5.19
CA GLY A 372 -2.96 -17.73 5.81
C GLY A 372 -1.71 -16.83 5.76
N VAL A 373 -1.51 -16.16 4.63
CA VAL A 373 -0.41 -15.19 4.38
C VAL A 373 -0.54 -13.99 5.32
N VAL A 374 -1.74 -13.41 5.40
CA VAL A 374 -2.10 -12.35 6.35
C VAL A 374 -3.53 -12.62 6.80
N TYR A 375 -3.87 -12.55 8.09
CA TYR A 375 -5.19 -12.97 8.58
C TYR A 375 -6.40 -12.12 8.14
N TYR A 376 -6.19 -10.89 7.68
CA TYR A 376 -7.28 -9.95 7.39
C TYR A 376 -8.35 -10.44 6.38
N PRO A 377 -8.02 -11.19 5.31
CA PRO A 377 -9.01 -11.80 4.42
C PRO A 377 -9.97 -12.79 5.10
N LEU A 378 -9.73 -13.25 6.33
CA LEU A 378 -10.73 -14.01 7.10
C LEU A 378 -12.02 -13.22 7.31
N PHE A 379 -11.94 -11.89 7.40
CA PHE A 379 -13.11 -11.02 7.52
C PHE A 379 -13.92 -10.90 6.22
N LEU A 380 -13.46 -11.49 5.12
CA LEU A 380 -14.26 -11.67 3.90
C LEU A 380 -15.19 -12.88 4.00
N LEU A 381 -14.95 -13.83 4.91
CA LEU A 381 -15.73 -15.07 4.98
C LEU A 381 -17.24 -14.86 5.16
N PRO A 382 -17.74 -13.94 6.01
CA PRO A 382 -19.18 -13.68 6.11
C PRO A 382 -19.83 -13.36 4.76
N LEU A 383 -19.19 -12.50 3.96
CA LEU A 383 -19.66 -12.11 2.63
C LEU A 383 -19.60 -13.29 1.64
N TRP A 384 -18.47 -13.98 1.57
CA TRP A 384 -18.23 -15.05 0.58
C TRP A 384 -19.05 -16.32 0.87
N LEU A 385 -19.19 -16.70 2.15
CA LEU A 385 -20.06 -17.79 2.57
C LEU A 385 -21.52 -17.48 2.23
N SER A 386 -21.96 -16.25 2.48
CA SER A 386 -23.31 -15.80 2.12
C SER A 386 -23.54 -15.80 0.60
N PHE A 387 -22.57 -15.40 -0.21
CA PHE A 387 -22.65 -15.48 -1.67
C PHE A 387 -22.84 -16.93 -2.15
N TYR A 388 -22.11 -17.89 -1.58
CA TYR A 388 -22.22 -19.32 -1.93
C TYR A 388 -23.31 -20.07 -1.17
N TRP A 389 -24.07 -19.42 -0.29
CA TRP A 389 -25.00 -20.08 0.63
C TRP A 389 -25.97 -21.03 -0.07
N ARG A 390 -26.55 -20.58 -1.19
CA ARG A 390 -27.51 -21.38 -1.97
C ARG A 390 -26.85 -22.48 -2.79
N ARG A 391 -25.61 -22.29 -3.24
CA ARG A 391 -24.89 -23.24 -4.09
C ARG A 391 -23.38 -23.06 -3.95
N GLY A 392 -22.68 -24.13 -3.60
CA GLY A 392 -21.21 -24.14 -3.52
C GLY A 392 -20.61 -23.86 -2.15
N LEU A 393 -21.43 -23.60 -1.12
CA LEU A 393 -21.00 -23.29 0.25
C LEU A 393 -20.00 -24.31 0.80
N THR A 394 -20.33 -25.60 0.79
CA THR A 394 -19.50 -26.67 1.37
C THR A 394 -18.16 -26.79 0.67
N ARG A 395 -18.15 -26.70 -0.67
CA ARG A 395 -16.94 -26.70 -1.49
C ARG A 395 -16.02 -25.54 -1.15
N PHE A 396 -16.57 -24.32 -1.04
CA PHE A 396 -15.81 -23.14 -0.67
C PHE A 396 -15.27 -23.23 0.76
N ALA A 397 -16.13 -23.55 1.73
CA ALA A 397 -15.73 -23.64 3.14
C ALA A 397 -14.67 -24.73 3.37
N ALA A 398 -14.86 -25.91 2.78
CA ALA A 398 -13.90 -27.00 2.91
C ALA A 398 -12.53 -26.65 2.34
N SER A 399 -12.46 -25.93 1.21
CA SER A 399 -11.17 -25.53 0.64
C SER A 399 -10.48 -24.40 1.40
N VAL A 400 -11.24 -23.45 1.96
CA VAL A 400 -10.68 -22.45 2.90
C VAL A 400 -10.04 -23.15 4.10
N VAL A 401 -10.79 -24.04 4.76
CA VAL A 401 -10.30 -24.78 5.94
C VAL A 401 -9.09 -25.64 5.57
N ALA A 402 -9.14 -26.38 4.45
CA ALA A 402 -8.02 -27.20 4.00
C ALA A 402 -6.75 -26.37 3.74
N MET A 403 -6.86 -25.16 3.16
CA MET A 403 -5.71 -24.29 2.95
C MET A 403 -5.17 -23.65 4.21
N LEU A 404 -6.04 -23.25 5.13
CA LEU A 404 -5.59 -22.77 6.45
C LEU A 404 -4.90 -23.89 7.23
N LEU A 405 -5.45 -25.10 7.22
CA LEU A 405 -4.82 -26.27 7.84
C LEU A 405 -3.46 -26.57 7.20
N LEU A 406 -3.34 -26.54 5.87
CA LEU A 406 -2.06 -26.72 5.20
C LEU A 406 -1.02 -25.68 5.65
N MET A 407 -1.41 -24.40 5.73
CA MET A 407 -0.53 -23.31 6.18
C MET A 407 -0.14 -23.44 7.65
N VAL A 408 -1.07 -23.85 8.51
CA VAL A 408 -0.79 -24.14 9.92
C VAL A 408 0.16 -25.33 10.03
N LEU A 409 -0.09 -26.42 9.31
CA LEU A 409 0.78 -27.60 9.32
C LEU A 409 2.17 -27.30 8.79
N SER A 410 2.33 -26.42 7.80
CA SER A 410 3.66 -26.01 7.34
C SER A 410 4.45 -25.21 8.37
N LEU A 411 3.80 -24.56 9.36
CA LEU A 411 4.53 -23.95 10.48
C LEU A 411 5.18 -25.01 11.38
N ALA A 412 4.64 -26.23 11.45
CA ALA A 412 5.26 -27.32 12.20
C ALA A 412 6.64 -27.68 11.64
N LEU A 413 6.84 -27.53 10.33
CA LEU A 413 8.13 -27.78 9.67
C LEU A 413 9.22 -26.76 10.04
N VAL A 414 8.82 -25.57 10.53
CA VAL A 414 9.73 -24.46 10.89
C VAL A 414 9.68 -24.15 12.39
N SER A 415 9.03 -25.00 13.18
CA SER A 415 8.93 -24.84 14.64
C SER A 415 9.92 -25.75 15.34
N ALA A 416 10.62 -25.22 16.35
CA ALA A 416 11.57 -25.99 17.13
C ALA A 416 10.85 -26.95 18.09
N ASP A 417 9.77 -26.46 18.70
CA ASP A 417 8.99 -27.16 19.72
C ASP A 417 7.50 -26.76 19.65
N MET A 418 6.68 -27.37 20.53
CA MET A 418 5.25 -27.11 20.58
C MET A 418 4.92 -25.67 20.99
N GLN A 419 5.73 -25.04 21.85
CA GLN A 419 5.49 -23.66 22.26
C GLN A 419 5.75 -22.68 21.11
N SER A 420 6.88 -22.82 20.40
CA SER A 420 7.19 -22.02 19.20
C SER A 420 6.11 -22.19 18.12
N PHE A 421 5.63 -23.42 17.93
CA PHE A 421 4.52 -23.70 17.01
C PHE A 421 3.24 -22.95 17.42
N ALA A 422 2.83 -23.07 18.68
CA ALA A 422 1.63 -22.40 19.20
C ALA A 422 1.74 -20.86 19.11
N GLU A 423 2.93 -20.30 19.36
CA GLU A 423 3.18 -18.86 19.20
C GLU A 423 3.07 -18.42 17.74
N LYS A 424 3.67 -19.14 16.80
CA LYS A 424 3.57 -18.86 15.36
C LYS A 424 2.13 -18.93 14.87
N VAL A 425 1.33 -19.89 15.34
CA VAL A 425 -0.11 -19.98 15.03
C VAL A 425 -0.89 -18.79 15.64
N ARG A 426 -0.61 -18.41 16.89
CA ARG A 426 -1.23 -17.22 17.50
C ARG A 426 -0.87 -15.95 16.73
N VAL A 427 0.38 -15.81 16.27
CA VAL A 427 0.86 -14.69 15.45
C VAL A 427 0.15 -14.67 14.10
N MET A 428 0.10 -15.81 13.41
CA MET A 428 -0.55 -15.96 12.11
C MET A 428 -2.00 -15.49 12.12
N PHE A 429 -2.77 -15.79 13.17
CA PHE A 429 -4.19 -15.41 13.30
C PHE A 429 -4.43 -14.12 14.09
N GLY A 430 -3.39 -13.47 14.61
CA GLY A 430 -3.53 -12.26 15.43
C GLY A 430 -4.30 -12.49 16.74
N ILE A 431 -4.22 -13.69 17.34
CA ILE A 431 -4.95 -14.06 18.56
C ILE A 431 -4.23 -13.47 19.78
N PHE A 432 -4.38 -12.15 19.96
CA PHE A 432 -3.82 -11.41 21.09
C PHE A 432 -4.78 -10.34 21.58
N ARG A 433 -4.55 -9.84 22.79
CA ARG A 433 -5.15 -8.58 23.21
C ARG A 433 -4.69 -7.45 22.28
N PRO A 434 -5.59 -6.57 21.81
CA PRO A 434 -5.20 -5.42 20.99
C PRO A 434 -4.08 -4.64 21.67
N ARG A 435 -2.94 -4.48 20.97
CA ARG A 435 -1.82 -3.68 21.48
C ARG A 435 -2.17 -2.20 21.48
N THR A 436 -1.70 -1.51 22.52
CA THR A 436 -1.76 -0.05 22.70
C THR A 436 -0.39 0.61 22.64
N VAL A 437 0.70 -0.17 22.60
CA VAL A 437 2.10 0.30 22.60
C VAL A 437 2.81 -0.26 21.38
N GLY A 438 3.77 0.51 20.83
CA GLY A 438 4.56 0.12 19.66
C GLY A 438 3.72 0.02 18.39
N LEU A 439 2.71 0.90 18.27
CA LEU A 439 1.89 1.04 17.08
C LEU A 439 2.55 2.01 16.10
N GLU A 440 2.21 1.86 14.83
CA GLU A 440 2.66 2.75 13.75
C GLU A 440 1.46 3.45 13.10
N GLY A 441 1.78 4.42 12.25
CA GLY A 441 0.79 5.25 11.58
C GLY A 441 -0.05 6.05 12.55
N ILE A 442 -1.35 6.20 12.28
CA ILE A 442 -2.18 7.11 13.08
C ILE A 442 -2.30 6.70 14.55
N TRP A 443 -2.20 5.40 14.84
CA TRP A 443 -2.31 4.86 16.20
C TRP A 443 -1.00 4.98 16.99
N GLY A 444 0.11 5.32 16.33
CA GLY A 444 1.40 5.60 16.97
C GLY A 444 1.78 7.09 16.98
N LEU A 445 1.21 7.89 16.08
CA LEU A 445 1.60 9.29 15.87
C LEU A 445 0.51 10.31 16.16
N GLY A 446 -0.77 9.90 16.12
CA GLY A 446 -1.88 10.84 16.12
C GLY A 446 -2.85 10.62 17.27
N TRP A 447 -3.64 9.56 17.17
CA TRP A 447 -4.71 9.29 18.13
C TRP A 447 -4.25 8.42 19.28
N ASP A 448 -4.90 8.61 20.43
CA ASP A 448 -4.77 7.65 21.53
C ASP A 448 -5.18 6.26 21.03
N SER A 449 -4.29 5.29 21.27
CA SER A 449 -4.45 3.90 20.83
C SER A 449 -5.69 3.22 21.41
N VAL A 450 -6.27 3.72 22.50
CA VAL A 450 -7.51 3.21 23.10
C VAL A 450 -8.69 3.30 22.12
N TYR A 451 -8.78 4.35 21.30
CA TYR A 451 -9.86 4.53 20.33
C TYR A 451 -9.83 3.50 19.18
N ARG A 452 -8.75 2.72 19.07
CA ARG A 452 -8.66 1.61 18.11
C ARG A 452 -9.66 0.49 18.40
N ILE A 453 -9.99 0.26 19.68
CA ILE A 453 -10.88 -0.82 20.12
C ILE A 453 -12.31 -0.63 19.57
N PRO A 454 -12.99 0.52 19.75
CA PRO A 454 -14.31 0.72 19.16
C PRO A 454 -14.28 0.70 17.63
N VAL A 455 -13.21 1.18 16.96
CA VAL A 455 -13.06 1.08 15.50
C VAL A 455 -12.97 -0.38 15.05
N LEU A 456 -12.22 -1.21 15.76
CA LEU A 456 -12.18 -2.66 15.53
C LEU A 456 -13.56 -3.31 15.73
N ALA A 457 -14.29 -2.95 16.78
CA ALA A 457 -15.63 -3.47 17.03
C ALA A 457 -16.62 -3.09 15.91
N LEU A 458 -16.57 -1.85 15.43
CA LEU A 458 -17.36 -1.39 14.29
C LEU A 458 -17.00 -2.16 13.02
N PHE A 459 -15.70 -2.39 12.78
CA PHE A 459 -15.22 -3.18 11.65
C PHE A 459 -15.73 -4.63 11.69
N VAL A 460 -15.65 -5.30 12.84
CA VAL A 460 -16.16 -6.68 13.00
C VAL A 460 -17.67 -6.70 12.75
N THR A 461 -18.39 -5.72 13.27
CA THR A 461 -19.83 -5.57 13.04
C THR A 461 -20.15 -5.39 11.55
N LEU A 462 -19.39 -4.53 10.85
CA LEU A 462 -19.50 -4.34 9.41
C LEU A 462 -19.29 -5.65 8.64
N SER A 463 -18.20 -6.36 8.93
CA SER A 463 -17.87 -7.66 8.30
C SER A 463 -18.99 -8.68 8.51
N LEU A 464 -19.47 -8.87 9.75
CA LEU A 464 -20.54 -9.82 10.06
C LEU A 464 -21.87 -9.44 9.40
N THR A 465 -22.19 -8.14 9.33
CA THR A 465 -23.40 -7.64 8.66
C THR A 465 -23.44 -8.05 7.19
N LEU A 466 -22.29 -8.19 6.54
CA LEU A 466 -22.21 -8.64 5.15
C LEU A 466 -22.66 -10.09 4.94
N ALA A 467 -22.77 -10.90 5.98
CA ALA A 467 -23.43 -12.21 5.88
C ALA A 467 -24.92 -12.08 5.53
N LEU A 468 -25.57 -11.03 6.02
CA LEU A 468 -27.02 -10.82 5.86
C LEU A 468 -27.32 -9.82 4.74
N TRP A 469 -26.54 -8.75 4.65
CA TRP A 469 -26.75 -7.65 3.71
C TRP A 469 -25.61 -7.55 2.68
N PRO A 470 -25.86 -7.22 1.41
CA PRO A 470 -27.16 -7.18 0.74
C PRO A 470 -27.81 -8.57 0.67
N ALA A 471 -29.15 -8.62 0.62
CA ALA A 471 -29.90 -9.88 0.63
C ALA A 471 -29.65 -10.73 -0.62
N GLN A 472 -29.53 -10.09 -1.79
CA GLN A 472 -29.13 -10.73 -3.03
C GLN A 472 -27.70 -10.34 -3.37
N LYS A 473 -26.80 -11.33 -3.38
CA LYS A 473 -25.39 -11.14 -3.66
C LYS A 473 -25.07 -11.59 -5.08
N ASN A 474 -24.49 -10.69 -5.86
CA ASN A 474 -23.95 -10.92 -7.20
C ASN A 474 -22.43 -10.61 -7.22
N LEU A 475 -21.77 -10.85 -8.35
CA LEU A 475 -20.33 -10.56 -8.50
C LEU A 475 -19.97 -9.09 -8.20
N GLY A 476 -20.86 -8.14 -8.52
CA GLY A 476 -20.66 -6.74 -8.19
C GLY A 476 -20.65 -6.48 -6.68
N THR A 477 -21.58 -7.08 -5.94
CA THR A 477 -21.57 -7.01 -4.47
C THR A 477 -20.32 -7.68 -3.89
N LEU A 478 -19.88 -8.79 -4.48
CA LEU A 478 -18.69 -9.50 -4.02
C LEU A 478 -17.43 -8.65 -4.18
N LEU A 479 -17.28 -7.95 -5.32
CA LEU A 479 -16.19 -7.01 -5.59
C LEU A 479 -16.21 -5.81 -4.63
N SER A 480 -17.33 -5.08 -4.60
CA SER A 480 -17.46 -3.84 -3.82
C SER A 480 -17.35 -4.07 -2.32
N CYS A 481 -18.07 -5.06 -1.79
CA CYS A 481 -18.06 -5.34 -0.36
C CYS A 481 -16.74 -6.00 0.08
N SER A 482 -16.06 -6.78 -0.78
CA SER A 482 -14.71 -7.26 -0.46
C SER A 482 -13.72 -6.08 -0.41
N ALA A 483 -13.78 -5.16 -1.38
CA ALA A 483 -12.98 -3.93 -1.34
C ALA A 483 -13.30 -3.11 -0.08
N ALA A 484 -14.59 -2.98 0.30
CA ALA A 484 -15.02 -2.24 1.49
C ALA A 484 -14.43 -2.83 2.77
N VAL A 485 -14.47 -4.16 2.93
CA VAL A 485 -13.85 -4.84 4.08
C VAL A 485 -12.33 -4.57 4.09
N MET A 486 -11.65 -4.71 2.95
CA MET A 486 -10.20 -4.50 2.87
C MET A 486 -9.77 -3.03 3.08
N VAL A 487 -10.59 -2.05 2.67
CA VAL A 487 -10.41 -0.64 3.03
C VAL A 487 -10.64 -0.44 4.53
N SER A 488 -11.70 -1.04 5.09
CA SER A 488 -12.05 -0.82 6.49
C SER A 488 -11.02 -1.36 7.47
N ILE A 489 -10.25 -2.39 7.08
CA ILE A 489 -9.10 -2.89 7.82
C ILE A 489 -8.06 -1.79 8.09
N GLN A 490 -7.88 -0.86 7.15
CA GLN A 490 -6.90 0.22 7.26
C GLN A 490 -7.16 1.12 8.47
N PHE A 491 -8.41 1.25 8.91
CA PHE A 491 -8.75 2.13 10.02
C PHE A 491 -8.27 1.60 11.36
N TRP A 492 -8.25 0.28 11.58
CA TRP A 492 -7.81 -0.31 12.85
C TRP A 492 -6.48 -1.06 12.75
N HIS A 493 -5.88 -1.11 11.55
CA HIS A 493 -4.56 -1.71 11.34
C HIS A 493 -3.49 -0.95 12.14
N GLY A 494 -2.86 -1.63 13.10
CA GLY A 494 -1.95 -1.01 14.06
C GLY A 494 -0.52 -0.79 13.57
N PHE A 495 -0.19 -1.25 12.36
CA PHE A 495 1.16 -1.28 11.82
C PHE A 495 1.15 -0.56 10.45
N GLY A 496 0.94 0.76 10.43
CA GLY A 496 0.89 1.52 9.18
C GLY A 496 -0.44 1.44 8.43
N GLY A 497 -1.56 1.35 9.16
CA GLY A 497 -2.90 1.44 8.56
C GLY A 497 -3.04 2.67 7.65
N GLY A 498 -3.64 2.47 6.48
CA GLY A 498 -3.75 3.48 5.42
C GLY A 498 -2.71 3.28 4.30
N LEU A 499 -1.56 2.69 4.60
CA LEU A 499 -0.52 2.40 3.60
C LEU A 499 -0.70 1.05 2.91
N TYR A 500 -1.53 0.13 3.40
CA TYR A 500 -1.72 -1.19 2.79
C TYR A 500 -2.75 -1.17 1.66
N MET A 501 -2.56 -0.27 0.69
CA MET A 501 -3.56 -0.06 -0.36
C MET A 501 -3.71 -1.25 -1.31
N ALA A 502 -2.65 -2.05 -1.53
CA ALA A 502 -2.70 -3.23 -2.42
C ALA A 502 -3.80 -4.20 -2.00
N TRP A 503 -4.11 -4.28 -0.71
CA TRP A 503 -5.11 -5.19 -0.19
C TRP A 503 -6.53 -4.89 -0.68
N TYR A 504 -6.82 -3.64 -1.02
CA TYR A 504 -8.14 -3.24 -1.53
C TYR A 504 -8.11 -2.65 -2.94
N LEU A 505 -6.99 -2.08 -3.37
CA LEU A 505 -6.89 -1.25 -4.58
C LEU A 505 -7.28 -2.03 -5.86
N PRO A 506 -6.79 -3.26 -6.12
CA PRO A 506 -7.26 -4.02 -7.28
C PRO A 506 -8.78 -4.25 -7.28
N LEU A 507 -9.36 -4.59 -6.13
CA LEU A 507 -10.81 -4.82 -5.99
C LEU A 507 -11.62 -3.52 -6.09
N LEU A 508 -11.08 -2.42 -5.58
CA LEU A 508 -11.62 -1.07 -5.72
C LEU A 508 -11.64 -0.68 -7.20
N LEU A 509 -10.53 -0.80 -7.92
CA LEU A 509 -10.46 -0.44 -9.34
C LEU A 509 -11.38 -1.33 -10.20
N LEU A 510 -11.42 -2.64 -9.92
CA LEU A 510 -12.39 -3.54 -10.55
C LEU A 510 -13.84 -3.12 -10.24
N THR A 511 -14.12 -2.63 -9.03
CA THR A 511 -15.44 -2.09 -8.66
C THR A 511 -15.80 -0.82 -9.41
N VAL A 512 -14.85 0.09 -9.61
CA VAL A 512 -15.05 1.36 -10.33
C VAL A 512 -15.31 1.12 -11.82
N PHE A 513 -14.62 0.15 -12.42
CA PHE A 513 -14.67 -0.09 -13.87
C PHE A 513 -15.67 -1.17 -14.30
N ARG A 514 -16.26 -1.95 -13.38
CA ARG A 514 -17.16 -3.04 -13.76
C ARG A 514 -18.43 -2.56 -14.48
N PRO A 515 -18.96 -3.35 -15.42
CA PRO A 515 -20.30 -3.15 -15.97
C PRO A 515 -21.40 -3.50 -14.94
N ASN A 516 -22.67 -3.45 -15.35
CA ASN A 516 -23.74 -4.06 -14.56
C ASN A 516 -23.53 -5.59 -14.52
N LEU A 517 -23.57 -6.18 -13.33
CA LEU A 517 -23.35 -7.60 -13.05
C LEU A 517 -24.47 -8.21 -12.22
N GLU A 518 -25.66 -7.62 -12.22
CA GLU A 518 -26.82 -8.06 -11.42
C GLU A 518 -27.17 -9.55 -11.66
N ASP A 519 -27.05 -10.03 -12.90
CA ASP A 519 -27.37 -11.42 -13.26
C ASP A 519 -26.34 -12.46 -12.77
N ARG A 520 -25.18 -12.01 -12.24
CA ARG A 520 -24.06 -12.88 -11.86
C ARG A 520 -24.18 -13.33 -10.40
N VAL A 521 -25.26 -14.02 -10.08
CA VAL A 521 -25.53 -14.65 -8.76
C VAL A 521 -24.97 -16.08 -8.73
N ALA A 522 -24.59 -16.60 -7.55
CA ALA A 522 -24.04 -17.95 -7.43
C ALA A 522 -24.95 -19.03 -8.06
N LEU A 523 -26.27 -18.90 -7.95
CA LEU A 523 -27.23 -19.84 -8.55
C LEU A 523 -27.16 -19.90 -10.08
N SER A 524 -26.99 -18.76 -10.76
CA SER A 524 -26.97 -18.69 -12.22
C SER A 524 -25.63 -19.12 -12.81
N VAL A 525 -24.55 -18.92 -12.04
CA VAL A 525 -23.18 -19.10 -12.51
C VAL A 525 -22.61 -20.49 -12.20
N LEU A 526 -23.07 -21.13 -11.12
CA LEU A 526 -22.58 -22.44 -10.71
C LEU A 526 -23.45 -23.56 -11.30
N GLY A 527 -22.80 -24.53 -11.96
CA GLY A 527 -23.46 -25.75 -12.43
C GLY A 527 -23.99 -26.63 -11.29
N GLU A 528 -24.96 -27.49 -11.60
CA GLU A 528 -25.62 -28.39 -10.64
C GLU A 528 -24.71 -29.49 -10.07
N GLY A 529 -23.53 -29.75 -10.68
CA GLY A 529 -22.60 -30.80 -10.28
C GLY A 529 -21.34 -30.33 -9.56
N TRP A 530 -20.62 -31.29 -8.97
CA TRP A 530 -19.26 -31.11 -8.44
C TRP A 530 -18.25 -30.79 -9.53
N PHE A 531 -18.42 -31.43 -10.70
CA PHE A 531 -17.60 -31.22 -11.89
C PHE A 531 -18.33 -30.32 -12.90
N ARG A 532 -17.55 -29.51 -13.61
CA ARG A 532 -18.03 -28.68 -14.72
C ARG A 532 -18.62 -29.61 -15.79
N ASN A 533 -19.93 -29.61 -15.98
CA ASN A 533 -20.56 -30.26 -17.13
C ASN A 533 -20.12 -29.52 -18.41
N SER A 534 -18.96 -29.89 -18.96
CA SER A 534 -18.42 -29.38 -20.22
C SER A 534 -19.35 -29.62 -21.41
N ARG A 535 -20.41 -30.42 -21.24
CA ARG A 535 -21.41 -30.75 -22.28
C ARG A 535 -22.34 -29.59 -22.66
N ARG A 536 -22.45 -28.52 -21.86
CA ARG A 536 -23.36 -27.39 -22.21
C ARG A 536 -22.79 -26.44 -23.27
N ALA A 537 -21.48 -26.39 -23.45
CA ALA A 537 -20.84 -25.57 -24.49
C ALA A 537 -20.89 -26.21 -25.89
N ILE A 538 -21.06 -27.54 -25.95
CA ILE A 538 -21.12 -28.29 -27.22
C ILE A 538 -22.54 -28.24 -27.80
N ARG A 539 -23.59 -28.27 -26.96
CA ARG A 539 -24.98 -28.22 -27.44
C ARG A 539 -25.41 -26.89 -28.07
N THR A 540 -24.73 -25.78 -27.77
CA THR A 540 -25.02 -24.48 -28.40
C THR A 540 -24.40 -24.35 -29.80
N LEU A 541 -23.45 -25.22 -30.18
CA LEU A 541 -22.91 -25.26 -31.54
C LEU A 541 -23.76 -26.15 -32.46
N ASP A 542 -24.36 -27.22 -31.94
CA ASP A 542 -25.29 -28.09 -32.69
C ASP A 542 -26.69 -27.48 -32.91
N GLN A 543 -27.04 -26.40 -32.22
CA GLN A 543 -28.31 -25.68 -32.45
C GLN A 543 -28.15 -24.45 -33.37
N ALA A 544 -26.93 -24.18 -33.82
CA ALA A 544 -26.59 -23.09 -34.72
C ALA A 544 -25.93 -23.58 -36.04
N ALA A 545 -25.92 -24.89 -36.26
CA ALA A 545 -25.64 -25.57 -37.53
C ALA A 545 -26.93 -26.28 -37.97
#